data_AF-A0A957FFE8-F1
#
_entry.id   AF-A0A957FFE8-F1
#
_cell.length_a   1.000
_cell.length_b   1.000
_cell.length_c   1.000
_cell.angle_alpha   90.00
_cell.angle_beta   90.00
_cell.angle_gamma   90.00
#
_symmetry.space_group_name_H-M   'P 1'
#
loop_
_entity.id
_entity.type
_entity.pdbx_description
1 polymer ?
#
loop_
_entity_poly.entity_id
_entity_poly.type
_entity_poly.pdbx_seq_one_letter_code
_entity_poly.pdbx_strand_id
1 'polypeptide(L)'
;REAQLTPGLALGMLGGLALDLGLHGLYGTYDMHWQTDWLTAVFVTLFVFIQLLLLFFNLRAYPHDPVDPGAGSFAWLAVTPLLFLYLLTSGNLATLQTSSSWSPPLALFLLLLAHLLGLSLFFWPSGVLRGVVLAGAALLLVWLAGVGLLGWGVTGWVTAVITLCTQPILAGLWLLALQRLRPGTNQRTLRRLSAANGTALVLLAIFLFAYYASYDLRFPFSRDILPLVAFLLLLTTALPRLRRPATQETAVWRLWASAFVVLLIFPLVLWQSYQTPTATAVNGRALRVMTYNLHNGFDPEGDLDLETLARTIELAQVDVVGLQEVSRGWLINGSVDMLTWLARRLDMNYVFAPTAGPLWGNALLTRLPILDSETVPLPPDDLLLARGVLAVTVDTGEETTLTVLTTHYHHLLADSDIRVQQS
;
A
#
# COMPACT_ATOMS: atom_id res chain seq x y z
N ARG A 1 4.82 -15.63 -34.57
CA ARG A 1 3.60 -15.14 -33.89
C ARG A 1 3.50 -15.60 -32.42
N GLU A 2 4.23 -16.63 -31.98
CA GLU A 2 4.22 -17.11 -30.57
C GLU A 2 4.83 -16.14 -29.53
N ALA A 3 5.57 -15.10 -29.94
CA ALA A 3 6.32 -14.21 -29.05
C ALA A 3 5.56 -12.96 -28.56
N GLN A 4 4.32 -12.73 -29.02
CA GLN A 4 3.62 -11.44 -28.83
C GLN A 4 2.67 -11.36 -27.63
N LEU A 5 2.17 -12.49 -27.10
CA LEU A 5 1.10 -12.46 -26.08
C LEU A 5 1.62 -12.23 -24.65
N THR A 6 2.81 -12.72 -24.33
CA THR A 6 3.36 -12.66 -22.97
C THR A 6 3.76 -11.24 -22.53
N PRO A 7 4.41 -10.42 -23.37
CA PRO A 7 4.78 -9.06 -22.97
C PRO A 7 3.56 -8.15 -22.81
N GLY A 8 2.54 -8.27 -23.67
CA GLY A 8 1.30 -7.49 -23.57
C GLY A 8 0.52 -7.74 -22.27
N LEU A 9 0.40 -9.00 -21.82
CA LEU A 9 -0.24 -9.33 -20.54
C LEU A 9 0.55 -8.78 -19.34
N ALA A 10 1.87 -8.87 -19.39
CA ALA A 10 2.74 -8.36 -18.35
C ALA A 10 2.64 -6.84 -18.22
N LEU A 11 2.73 -6.13 -19.35
CA LEU A 11 2.61 -4.67 -19.44
C LEU A 11 1.20 -4.20 -19.03
N GLY A 12 0.16 -4.92 -19.46
CA GLY A 12 -1.22 -4.63 -19.10
C GLY A 12 -1.46 -4.68 -17.59
N MET A 13 -0.98 -5.74 -16.92
CA MET A 13 -1.11 -5.87 -15.48
C MET A 13 -0.32 -4.78 -14.73
N LEU A 14 0.95 -4.57 -15.07
CA LEU A 14 1.78 -3.55 -14.42
C LEU A 14 1.28 -2.12 -14.68
N GLY A 15 0.77 -1.85 -15.88
CA GLY A 15 0.13 -0.58 -16.22
C GLY A 15 -1.17 -0.37 -15.46
N GLY A 16 -1.98 -1.43 -15.29
CA GLY A 16 -3.16 -1.42 -14.44
C GLY A 16 -2.83 -1.09 -12.97
N LEU A 17 -1.82 -1.74 -12.40
CA LEU A 17 -1.35 -1.47 -11.03
C LEU A 17 -0.82 -0.04 -10.86
N ALA A 18 -0.16 0.52 -11.89
CA ALA A 18 0.29 1.90 -11.83
C ALA A 18 -0.86 2.92 -11.94
N LEU A 19 -1.87 2.63 -12.78
CA LEU A 19 -3.08 3.44 -12.86
C LEU A 19 -3.86 3.40 -11.55
N ASP A 20 -4.00 2.21 -10.96
CA ASP A 20 -4.63 2.00 -9.65
C ASP A 20 -3.95 2.82 -8.56
N LEU A 21 -2.63 2.69 -8.40
CA LEU A 21 -1.83 3.52 -7.49
C LEU A 21 -2.03 5.03 -7.75
N GLY A 22 -2.05 5.43 -9.02
CA GLY A 22 -2.27 6.81 -9.41
C GLY A 22 -3.63 7.34 -8.94
N LEU A 23 -4.70 6.59 -9.21
CA LEU A 23 -6.06 6.93 -8.81
C LEU A 23 -6.19 6.94 -7.29
N HIS A 24 -5.66 5.92 -6.62
CA HIS A 24 -5.63 5.80 -5.17
C HIS A 24 -4.92 7.01 -4.53
N GLY A 25 -3.79 7.45 -5.10
CA GLY A 25 -3.09 8.65 -4.67
C GLY A 25 -3.89 9.94 -4.91
N LEU A 26 -4.54 10.07 -6.07
CA LEU A 26 -5.36 11.25 -6.42
C LEU A 26 -6.52 11.46 -5.42
N TYR A 27 -7.09 10.37 -4.91
CA TYR A 27 -8.13 10.39 -3.87
C TYR A 27 -7.56 10.38 -2.44
N GLY A 28 -6.28 10.71 -2.27
CA GLY A 28 -5.66 10.87 -0.96
C GLY A 28 -5.61 9.56 -0.16
N THR A 29 -5.45 8.42 -0.84
CA THR A 29 -5.49 7.05 -0.33
C THR A 29 -6.83 6.56 0.21
N TYR A 30 -7.87 7.41 0.22
CA TYR A 30 -9.21 6.95 0.53
C TYR A 30 -9.89 6.51 -0.76
N ASP A 31 -10.02 5.20 -0.94
CA ASP A 31 -10.40 4.64 -2.23
C ASP A 31 -11.81 5.07 -2.68
N MET A 32 -11.99 5.24 -3.99
CA MET A 32 -13.24 5.68 -4.63
C MET A 32 -14.43 4.76 -4.34
N HIS A 33 -14.20 3.46 -4.06
CA HIS A 33 -15.31 2.55 -3.74
C HIS A 33 -15.94 2.79 -2.37
N TRP A 34 -15.24 3.47 -1.46
CA TRP A 34 -15.75 3.84 -0.14
C TRP A 34 -16.38 5.24 -0.11
N GLN A 35 -16.31 5.98 -1.23
CA GLN A 35 -16.85 7.33 -1.32
C GLN A 35 -18.27 7.30 -1.89
N THR A 36 -19.20 7.94 -1.18
CA THR A 36 -20.63 7.93 -1.55
C THR A 36 -21.06 9.21 -2.29
N ASP A 37 -20.12 10.09 -2.66
CA ASP A 37 -20.45 11.30 -3.39
C ASP A 37 -20.79 11.00 -4.86
N TRP A 38 -21.68 11.81 -5.42
CA TRP A 38 -22.22 11.56 -6.76
C TRP A 38 -21.18 11.73 -7.87
N LEU A 39 -20.16 12.58 -7.68
CA LEU A 39 -19.10 12.80 -8.67
C LEU A 39 -18.24 11.54 -8.79
N THR A 40 -17.85 10.96 -7.65
CA THR A 40 -17.10 9.71 -7.60
C THR A 40 -17.92 8.56 -8.20
N ALA A 41 -19.22 8.47 -7.90
CA ALA A 41 -20.09 7.47 -8.52
C ALA A 41 -20.14 7.57 -10.05
N VAL A 42 -20.24 8.79 -10.60
CA VAL A 42 -20.19 9.04 -12.06
C VAL A 42 -18.83 8.64 -12.63
N PHE A 43 -17.74 8.99 -11.96
CA PHE A 43 -16.38 8.65 -12.39
C PHE A 43 -16.15 7.13 -12.43
N VAL A 44 -16.51 6.41 -11.36
CA VAL A 44 -16.43 4.94 -11.28
C VAL A 44 -17.27 4.30 -12.38
N THR A 45 -18.49 4.76 -12.58
CA THR A 45 -19.39 4.23 -13.64
C THR A 45 -18.80 4.42 -15.03
N LEU A 46 -18.28 5.62 -15.32
CA LEU A 46 -17.62 5.90 -16.60
C LEU A 46 -16.37 5.03 -16.79
N PHE A 47 -15.57 4.86 -15.74
CA PHE A 47 -14.37 4.04 -15.78
C PHE A 47 -14.69 2.57 -16.07
N VAL A 48 -15.67 1.98 -15.37
CA VAL A 48 -16.18 0.63 -15.64
C VAL A 48 -16.73 0.52 -17.06
N PHE A 49 -17.50 1.51 -17.52
CA PHE A 49 -18.03 1.52 -18.89
C PHE A 49 -16.91 1.53 -19.94
N ILE A 50 -15.87 2.35 -19.76
CA ILE A 50 -14.71 2.39 -20.64
C ILE A 50 -14.00 1.04 -20.64
N GLN A 51 -13.80 0.42 -19.48
CA GLN A 51 -13.17 -0.91 -19.38
C GLN A 51 -13.99 -1.98 -20.12
N LEU A 52 -15.31 -1.99 -19.95
CA LEU A 52 -16.21 -2.92 -20.65
C LEU A 52 -16.18 -2.70 -22.17
N LEU A 53 -16.14 -1.44 -22.61
CA LEU A 53 -16.04 -1.08 -24.02
C LEU A 53 -14.70 -1.52 -24.62
N LEU A 54 -13.58 -1.29 -23.92
CA LEU A 54 -12.26 -1.77 -24.32
C LEU A 54 -12.22 -3.31 -24.37
N LEU A 55 -12.79 -4.00 -23.38
CA LEU A 55 -12.89 -5.45 -23.36
C LEU A 55 -13.69 -5.97 -24.56
N PHE A 56 -14.85 -5.36 -24.84
CA PHE A 56 -15.68 -5.73 -25.98
C PHE A 56 -14.94 -5.63 -27.32
N PHE A 57 -14.23 -4.52 -27.56
CA PHE A 57 -13.44 -4.35 -28.78
C PHE A 57 -12.26 -5.32 -28.85
N ASN A 58 -11.59 -5.59 -27.73
CA ASN A 58 -10.49 -6.57 -27.69
C ASN A 58 -10.99 -8.00 -27.96
N LEU A 59 -12.14 -8.39 -27.42
CA LEU A 59 -12.73 -9.71 -27.67
C LEU A 59 -13.14 -9.89 -29.14
N ARG A 60 -13.64 -8.83 -29.80
CA ARG A 60 -13.96 -8.86 -31.24
C ARG A 60 -12.73 -8.96 -32.13
N ALA A 61 -11.62 -8.37 -31.71
CA ALA A 61 -10.35 -8.42 -32.45
C ALA A 61 -9.55 -9.70 -32.18
N TYR A 62 -10.00 -10.56 -31.25
CA TYR A 62 -9.25 -11.75 -30.85
C TYR A 62 -9.27 -12.81 -31.96
N PRO A 63 -8.12 -13.27 -32.46
CA PRO A 63 -8.08 -14.28 -33.50
C PRO A 63 -8.68 -15.61 -33.00
N HIS A 64 -9.59 -16.18 -33.80
CA HIS A 64 -10.29 -17.43 -33.50
C HIS A 64 -9.47 -18.70 -33.80
N ASP A 65 -8.23 -18.55 -34.28
CA ASP A 65 -7.41 -19.70 -34.66
C ASP A 65 -7.04 -20.53 -33.42
N PRO A 66 -7.34 -21.84 -33.41
CA PRO A 66 -7.02 -22.71 -32.29
C PRO A 66 -5.50 -22.83 -32.14
N VAL A 67 -4.97 -22.46 -30.97
CA VAL A 67 -3.57 -22.69 -30.59
C VAL A 67 -3.52 -23.97 -29.77
N ASP A 68 -2.79 -24.97 -30.27
CA ASP A 68 -2.55 -26.24 -29.57
C ASP A 68 -1.76 -26.04 -28.26
N PRO A 69 -1.97 -26.90 -27.25
CA PRO A 69 -1.72 -26.55 -25.86
C PRO A 69 -0.24 -26.44 -25.52
N GLY A 70 0.10 -25.42 -24.74
CA GLY A 70 1.36 -25.39 -24.02
C GLY A 70 1.20 -25.55 -22.52
N ALA A 71 1.93 -26.50 -21.94
CA ALA A 71 2.19 -26.60 -20.50
C ALA A 71 2.76 -25.27 -19.96
N GLY A 72 2.32 -24.85 -18.78
CA GLY A 72 2.79 -23.60 -18.16
C GLY A 72 1.79 -22.86 -17.27
N SER A 73 0.52 -23.27 -17.22
CA SER A 73 -0.54 -22.56 -16.47
C SER A 73 -0.23 -22.33 -14.99
N PHE A 74 0.54 -23.20 -14.35
CA PHE A 74 0.97 -23.02 -12.96
C PHE A 74 1.96 -21.86 -12.76
N ALA A 75 2.58 -21.34 -13.82
CA ALA A 75 3.34 -20.09 -13.71
C ALA A 75 2.46 -18.90 -13.33
N TRP A 76 1.14 -18.99 -13.58
CA TRP A 76 0.16 -18.00 -13.11
C TRP A 76 0.06 -17.93 -11.58
N LEU A 77 0.50 -18.96 -10.84
CA LEU A 77 0.60 -18.90 -9.38
C LEU A 77 1.57 -17.80 -8.90
N ALA A 78 2.44 -17.28 -9.78
CA ALA A 78 3.29 -16.13 -9.48
C ALA A 78 2.50 -14.84 -9.19
N VAL A 79 1.23 -14.76 -9.60
CA VAL A 79 0.34 -13.63 -9.28
C VAL A 79 0.20 -13.44 -7.76
N THR A 80 0.12 -14.53 -6.99
CA THR A 80 -0.01 -14.44 -5.53
C THR A 80 1.15 -13.70 -4.87
N PRO A 81 2.39 -14.19 -4.96
CA PRO A 81 3.49 -13.51 -4.28
C PRO A 81 3.78 -12.14 -4.90
N LEU A 82 3.51 -11.94 -6.20
CA LEU A 82 3.62 -10.63 -6.83
C LEU A 82 2.67 -9.62 -6.19
N LEU A 83 1.36 -9.93 -6.14
CA LEU A 83 0.35 -9.04 -5.58
C LEU A 83 0.55 -8.84 -4.08
N PHE A 84 0.87 -9.89 -3.33
CA PHE A 84 1.13 -9.77 -1.89
C PHE A 84 2.30 -8.80 -1.60
N LEU A 85 3.43 -8.96 -2.31
CA LEU A 85 4.56 -8.04 -2.16
C LEU A 85 4.23 -6.64 -2.63
N TYR A 86 3.55 -6.50 -3.77
CA TYR A 86 3.10 -5.22 -4.30
C TYR A 86 2.23 -4.48 -3.27
N LEU A 87 1.19 -5.13 -2.75
CA LEU A 87 0.23 -4.56 -1.80
C LEU A 87 0.86 -4.13 -0.46
N LEU A 88 1.94 -4.79 -0.04
CA LEU A 88 2.68 -4.41 1.18
C LEU A 88 3.78 -3.38 0.94
N THR A 89 4.17 -3.12 -0.31
CA THR A 89 5.31 -2.26 -0.64
C THR A 89 4.93 -1.18 -1.66
N SER A 90 5.21 -1.41 -2.94
CA SER A 90 5.10 -0.39 -3.99
C SER A 90 3.67 -0.01 -4.38
N GLY A 91 2.67 -0.83 -4.06
CA GLY A 91 1.26 -0.51 -4.19
C GLY A 91 0.68 0.25 -2.99
N ASN A 92 1.47 0.47 -1.94
CA ASN A 92 1.01 1.05 -0.69
C ASN A 92 1.62 2.44 -0.47
N LEU A 93 0.95 3.45 -1.03
CA LEU A 93 1.39 4.84 -0.93
C LEU A 93 1.55 5.29 0.53
N ALA A 94 0.59 4.94 1.39
CA ALA A 94 0.59 5.26 2.82
C ALA A 94 1.82 4.70 3.56
N THR A 95 2.25 3.47 3.21
CA THR A 95 3.46 2.87 3.78
C THR A 95 4.72 3.65 3.41
N LEU A 96 4.85 4.09 2.16
CA LEU A 96 5.99 4.92 1.76
C LEU A 96 5.98 6.27 2.49
N GLN A 97 4.83 6.93 2.58
CA GLN A 97 4.70 8.21 3.29
C GLN A 97 5.08 8.07 4.77
N THR A 98 4.56 7.04 5.43
CA THR A 98 4.79 6.82 6.86
C THR A 98 6.24 6.46 7.18
N SER A 99 6.91 5.70 6.30
CA SER A 99 8.32 5.31 6.50
C SER A 99 9.33 6.41 6.14
N SER A 100 8.98 7.33 5.23
CA SER A 100 9.89 8.37 4.72
C SER A 100 9.64 9.77 5.28
N SER A 101 8.46 10.00 5.85
CA SER A 101 7.93 11.33 6.19
C SER A 101 7.84 12.29 4.98
N TRP A 102 7.87 11.77 3.75
CA TRP A 102 7.69 12.60 2.56
C TRP A 102 6.23 13.03 2.39
N SER A 103 6.04 14.18 1.74
CA SER A 103 4.71 14.67 1.42
C SER A 103 3.98 13.68 0.48
N PRO A 104 2.64 13.59 0.56
CA PRO A 104 1.85 12.72 -0.34
C PRO A 104 2.19 12.87 -1.83
N PRO A 105 2.30 14.10 -2.40
CA PRO A 105 2.57 14.23 -3.83
C PRO A 105 4.00 13.78 -4.19
N LEU A 106 4.99 13.97 -3.31
CA LEU A 106 6.35 13.47 -3.54
C LEU A 106 6.40 11.94 -3.50
N ALA A 107 5.79 11.33 -2.48
CA ALA A 107 5.72 9.87 -2.35
C ALA A 107 5.03 9.22 -3.55
N LEU A 108 3.90 9.79 -4.01
CA LEU A 108 3.20 9.31 -5.20
C LEU A 108 4.05 9.45 -6.45
N PHE A 109 4.70 10.60 -6.64
CA PHE A 109 5.60 10.82 -7.78
C PHE A 109 6.71 9.77 -7.84
N LEU A 110 7.36 9.50 -6.71
CA LEU A 110 8.46 8.53 -6.65
C LEU A 110 7.99 7.10 -6.87
N LEU A 111 6.83 6.69 -6.34
CA LEU A 111 6.28 5.37 -6.62
C LEU A 111 5.88 5.21 -8.08
N LEU A 112 5.22 6.21 -8.68
CA LEU A 112 4.91 6.18 -10.10
C LEU A 112 6.19 6.12 -10.94
N LEU A 113 7.23 6.87 -10.58
CA LEU A 113 8.53 6.78 -11.24
C LEU A 113 9.13 5.37 -11.11
N ALA A 114 9.04 4.72 -9.95
CA ALA A 114 9.48 3.34 -9.76
C ALA A 114 8.71 2.35 -10.65
N HIS A 115 7.40 2.57 -10.85
CA HIS A 115 6.58 1.80 -11.79
C HIS A 115 7.00 2.03 -13.24
N LEU A 116 7.30 3.28 -13.63
CA LEU A 116 7.82 3.61 -14.95
C LEU A 116 9.15 2.91 -15.21
N LEU A 117 10.06 2.92 -14.23
CA LEU A 117 11.33 2.20 -14.30
C LEU A 117 11.09 0.70 -14.50
N GLY A 118 10.18 0.09 -13.72
CA GLY A 118 9.80 -1.32 -13.86
C GLY A 118 9.21 -1.66 -15.24
N LEU A 119 8.39 -0.78 -15.82
CA LEU A 119 7.91 -0.94 -17.19
C LEU A 119 9.01 -0.74 -18.22
N SER A 120 9.94 0.18 -17.99
CA SER A 120 11.05 0.45 -18.92
C SER A 120 11.95 -0.78 -19.10
N LEU A 121 12.08 -1.61 -18.06
CA LEU A 121 12.88 -2.84 -18.06
C LEU A 121 12.49 -3.81 -19.19
N PHE A 122 11.25 -3.77 -19.67
CA PHE A 122 10.76 -4.60 -20.78
C PHE A 122 11.46 -4.28 -22.11
N PHE A 123 12.05 -3.09 -22.21
CA PHE A 123 12.72 -2.60 -23.40
C PHE A 123 14.25 -2.68 -23.30
N TRP A 124 14.78 -3.04 -22.13
CA TRP A 124 16.22 -3.11 -21.92
C TRP A 124 16.81 -4.36 -22.57
N PRO A 125 18.06 -4.30 -23.08
CA PRO A 125 18.75 -5.48 -23.61
C PRO A 125 18.69 -6.63 -22.60
N SER A 126 18.33 -7.84 -23.07
CA SER A 126 18.05 -8.98 -22.19
C SER A 126 19.21 -9.36 -21.25
N GLY A 127 20.46 -9.06 -21.61
CA GLY A 127 21.62 -9.19 -20.71
C GLY A 127 21.60 -8.20 -19.55
N VAL A 128 21.35 -6.93 -19.84
CA VAL A 128 21.28 -5.83 -18.85
C VAL A 128 20.10 -6.06 -17.90
N LEU A 129 18.90 -6.34 -18.46
CA LEU A 129 17.72 -6.68 -17.68
C LEU A 129 18.01 -7.75 -16.62
N ARG A 130 18.62 -8.86 -17.05
CA ARG A 130 18.94 -9.98 -16.15
C ARG A 130 19.93 -9.59 -15.06
N GLY A 131 21.00 -8.87 -15.41
CA GLY A 131 21.97 -8.41 -14.43
C GLY A 131 21.33 -7.52 -13.36
N VAL A 132 20.50 -6.56 -13.78
CA VAL A 132 19.81 -5.64 -12.89
C VAL A 132 18.78 -6.35 -12.01
N VAL A 133 17.93 -7.20 -12.60
CA VAL A 133 16.91 -7.94 -11.83
C VAL A 133 17.54 -8.91 -10.85
N LEU A 134 18.64 -9.59 -11.21
CA LEU A 134 19.34 -10.50 -10.30
C LEU A 134 20.06 -9.77 -9.17
N ALA A 135 20.75 -8.67 -9.48
CA ALA A 135 21.41 -7.85 -8.46
C ALA A 135 20.36 -7.26 -7.50
N GLY A 136 19.28 -6.69 -8.03
CA GLY A 136 18.17 -6.18 -7.25
C GLY A 136 17.49 -7.27 -6.42
N ALA A 137 17.21 -8.44 -7.01
CA ALA A 137 16.62 -9.57 -6.30
C ALA A 137 17.51 -10.08 -5.16
N ALA A 138 18.83 -10.08 -5.34
CA ALA A 138 19.77 -10.46 -4.27
C ALA A 138 19.75 -9.44 -3.12
N LEU A 139 19.75 -8.14 -3.43
CA LEU A 139 19.66 -7.09 -2.41
C LEU A 139 18.32 -7.15 -1.65
N LEU A 140 17.22 -7.31 -2.39
CA LEU A 140 15.90 -7.45 -1.78
C LEU A 140 15.78 -8.73 -0.95
N LEU A 141 16.39 -9.84 -1.37
CA LEU A 141 16.46 -11.07 -0.58
C LEU A 141 17.17 -10.83 0.75
N VAL A 142 18.33 -10.15 0.73
CA VAL A 142 19.09 -9.82 1.94
C VAL A 142 18.27 -8.95 2.87
N TRP A 143 17.60 -7.93 2.33
CA TRP A 143 16.74 -7.06 3.12
C TRP A 143 15.57 -7.83 3.76
N LEU A 144 14.82 -8.59 2.96
CA LEU A 144 13.68 -9.36 3.46
C LEU A 144 14.10 -10.44 4.46
N ALA A 145 15.28 -11.04 4.30
CA ALA A 145 15.85 -11.95 5.28
C ALA A 145 16.26 -11.22 6.57
N GLY A 146 16.85 -10.03 6.45
CA GLY A 146 17.18 -9.20 7.59
C GLY A 146 15.94 -8.81 8.41
N VAL A 147 14.88 -8.37 7.74
CA VAL A 147 13.59 -8.04 8.38
C VAL A 147 12.95 -9.29 8.98
N GLY A 148 12.74 -10.34 8.17
CA GLY A 148 11.94 -11.49 8.58
C GLY A 148 12.64 -12.49 9.50
N LEU A 149 13.98 -12.55 9.50
CA LEU A 149 14.75 -13.52 10.29
C LEU A 149 15.65 -12.86 11.35
N LEU A 150 16.11 -11.62 11.11
CA LEU A 150 17.05 -10.92 11.99
C LEU A 150 16.43 -9.72 12.71
N GLY A 151 15.15 -9.41 12.47
CA GLY A 151 14.44 -8.32 13.12
C GLY A 151 14.92 -6.93 12.71
N TRP A 152 15.41 -6.74 11.47
CA TRP A 152 15.74 -5.40 10.98
C TRP A 152 14.50 -4.50 10.96
N GLY A 153 14.68 -3.26 11.39
CA GLY A 153 13.61 -2.27 11.40
C GLY A 153 13.12 -1.94 9.99
N VAL A 154 11.82 -1.62 9.89
CA VAL A 154 11.10 -1.30 8.64
C VAL A 154 10.69 0.18 8.56
N THR A 155 11.49 1.06 9.14
CA THR A 155 11.26 2.52 9.14
C THR A 155 12.46 3.26 8.54
N GLY A 156 12.26 4.54 8.22
CA GLY A 156 13.31 5.44 7.74
C GLY A 156 13.62 5.36 6.24
N TRP A 157 14.58 6.19 5.83
CA TRP A 157 14.94 6.39 4.43
C TRP A 157 15.39 5.12 3.71
N VAL A 158 16.02 4.18 4.42
CA VAL A 158 16.44 2.89 3.85
C VAL A 158 15.22 2.09 3.39
N THR A 159 14.19 2.01 4.24
CA THR A 159 12.94 1.33 3.90
C THR A 159 12.28 2.01 2.71
N ALA A 160 12.25 3.34 2.67
CA ALA A 160 11.70 4.10 1.56
C ALA A 160 12.41 3.78 0.22
N VAL A 161 13.75 3.77 0.21
CA VAL A 161 14.54 3.41 -0.96
C VAL A 161 14.26 1.97 -1.39
N ILE A 162 14.16 1.03 -0.44
CA ILE A 162 13.89 -0.37 -0.76
C ILE A 162 12.49 -0.56 -1.32
N THR A 163 11.49 0.13 -0.79
CA THR A 163 10.12 0.15 -1.36
C THR A 163 10.14 0.64 -2.81
N LEU A 164 10.89 1.70 -3.12
CA LEU A 164 11.05 2.21 -4.50
C LEU A 164 11.77 1.20 -5.40
N CYS A 165 12.85 0.57 -4.92
CA CYS A 165 13.60 -0.43 -5.68
C CYS A 165 12.83 -1.75 -5.86
N THR A 166 11.88 -2.05 -4.98
CA THR A 166 11.09 -3.29 -5.03
C THR A 166 10.27 -3.35 -6.31
N GLN A 167 9.67 -2.25 -6.76
CA GLN A 167 8.80 -2.28 -7.94
C GLN A 167 9.49 -2.72 -9.23
N PRO A 168 10.65 -2.15 -9.64
CA PRO A 168 11.38 -2.66 -10.80
C PRO A 168 11.77 -4.14 -10.69
N ILE A 169 12.13 -4.60 -9.49
CA ILE A 169 12.49 -6.01 -9.26
C ILE A 169 11.27 -6.91 -9.47
N LEU A 170 10.13 -6.56 -8.88
CA LEU A 170 8.87 -7.29 -9.05
C LEU A 170 8.44 -7.33 -10.51
N ALA A 171 8.51 -6.20 -11.23
CA ALA A 171 8.20 -6.12 -12.65
C ALA A 171 9.10 -7.04 -13.50
N GLY A 172 10.41 -7.07 -13.23
CA GLY A 172 11.36 -7.94 -13.90
C GLY A 172 11.12 -9.43 -13.62
N LEU A 173 10.88 -9.79 -12.36
CA LEU A 173 10.55 -11.16 -11.97
C LEU A 173 9.22 -11.61 -12.57
N TRP A 174 8.22 -10.73 -12.62
CA TRP A 174 6.93 -10.98 -13.25
C TRP A 174 7.08 -11.28 -14.75
N LEU A 175 7.84 -10.47 -15.49
CA LEU A 175 8.15 -10.72 -16.90
C LEU A 175 8.80 -12.10 -17.08
N LEU A 176 9.77 -12.46 -16.25
CA LEU A 176 10.45 -13.76 -16.33
C LEU A 176 9.51 -14.94 -16.00
N ALA A 177 8.64 -14.78 -15.01
CA ALA A 177 7.65 -15.79 -14.63
C ALA A 177 6.65 -16.03 -15.77
N LEU A 178 6.14 -14.96 -16.37
CA LEU A 178 5.14 -15.02 -17.44
C LEU A 178 5.66 -15.68 -18.72
N GLN A 179 6.96 -15.65 -19.00
CA GLN A 179 7.54 -16.38 -20.14
C GLN A 179 7.28 -17.89 -20.10
N ARG A 180 6.87 -18.44 -18.96
CA ARG A 180 6.44 -19.84 -18.84
C ARG A 180 5.01 -20.08 -19.30
N LEU A 181 4.15 -19.06 -19.30
CA LEU A 181 2.84 -19.18 -19.90
C LEU A 181 3.02 -19.46 -21.38
N ARG A 182 2.26 -20.43 -21.87
CA ARG A 182 2.18 -20.74 -23.28
C ARG A 182 0.75 -20.47 -23.74
N PRO A 183 0.56 -19.75 -24.85
CA PRO A 183 -0.77 -19.52 -25.39
C PRO A 183 -1.40 -20.86 -25.77
N GLY A 184 -2.72 -20.96 -25.58
CA GLY A 184 -3.48 -22.15 -25.92
C GLY A 184 -4.96 -21.90 -25.69
N THR A 185 -5.79 -22.15 -26.70
CA THR A 185 -7.23 -21.86 -26.67
C THR A 185 -8.09 -23.11 -26.43
N ASN A 186 -7.48 -24.29 -26.29
CA ASN A 186 -8.17 -25.52 -25.93
C ASN A 186 -8.78 -25.44 -24.51
N GLN A 187 -9.99 -25.97 -24.32
CA GLN A 187 -10.70 -26.10 -23.04
C GLN A 187 -9.81 -26.63 -21.89
N ARG A 188 -8.90 -27.57 -22.16
CA ARG A 188 -7.99 -28.09 -21.12
C ARG A 188 -7.04 -27.01 -20.58
N THR A 189 -6.50 -26.17 -21.45
CA THR A 189 -5.62 -25.06 -21.08
C THR A 189 -6.39 -23.99 -20.31
N LEU A 190 -7.60 -23.64 -20.79
CA LEU A 190 -8.48 -22.69 -20.10
C LEU A 190 -8.84 -23.18 -18.69
N ARG A 191 -9.29 -24.43 -18.54
CA ARG A 191 -9.59 -25.02 -17.22
C ARG A 191 -8.40 -24.98 -16.27
N ARG A 192 -7.18 -25.28 -16.77
CA ARG A 192 -5.96 -25.22 -15.97
C ARG A 192 -5.59 -23.79 -15.56
N LEU A 193 -5.75 -22.82 -16.45
CA LEU A 193 -5.50 -21.41 -16.15
C LEU A 193 -6.53 -20.87 -15.14
N SER A 194 -7.82 -21.17 -15.32
CA SER A 194 -8.87 -20.81 -14.37
C SER A 194 -8.62 -21.43 -12.99
N ALA A 195 -8.24 -22.70 -12.94
CA ALA A 195 -7.88 -23.36 -11.68
C ALA A 195 -6.64 -22.73 -11.04
N ALA A 196 -5.60 -22.42 -11.82
CA ALA A 196 -4.41 -21.72 -11.33
C ALA A 196 -4.75 -20.31 -10.82
N ASN A 197 -5.64 -19.59 -11.50
CA ASN A 197 -6.11 -18.26 -11.06
C ASN A 197 -6.89 -18.34 -9.75
N GLY A 198 -7.87 -19.23 -9.65
CA GLY A 198 -8.61 -19.44 -8.40
C GLY A 198 -7.69 -19.84 -7.25
N THR A 199 -6.76 -20.75 -7.51
CA THR A 199 -5.74 -21.15 -6.52
C THR A 199 -4.86 -19.97 -6.11
N ALA A 200 -4.41 -19.15 -7.05
CA ALA A 200 -3.60 -17.98 -6.76
C ALA A 200 -4.34 -16.96 -5.87
N LEU A 201 -5.62 -16.69 -6.16
CA LEU A 201 -6.42 -15.75 -5.36
C LEU A 201 -6.68 -16.30 -3.95
N VAL A 202 -6.96 -17.60 -3.80
CA VAL A 202 -7.09 -18.23 -2.49
C VAL A 202 -5.78 -18.16 -1.70
N LEU A 203 -4.64 -18.43 -2.35
CA LEU A 203 -3.33 -18.29 -1.69
C LEU A 203 -3.05 -16.84 -1.30
N LEU A 204 -3.44 -15.86 -2.12
CA LEU A 204 -3.31 -14.44 -1.76
C LEU A 204 -4.11 -14.12 -0.50
N ALA A 205 -5.37 -14.59 -0.42
CA ALA A 205 -6.19 -14.44 0.77
C ALA A 205 -5.55 -15.09 2.01
N ILE A 206 -4.95 -16.29 1.86
CA ILE A 206 -4.24 -16.96 2.95
C ILE A 206 -3.02 -16.16 3.42
N PHE A 207 -2.22 -15.62 2.50
CA PHE A 207 -1.06 -14.80 2.83
C PHE A 207 -1.46 -13.52 3.58
N LEU A 208 -2.50 -12.82 3.08
CA LEU A 208 -3.04 -11.63 3.73
C LEU A 208 -3.63 -11.94 5.11
N PHE A 209 -4.41 -13.03 5.21
CA PHE A 209 -4.95 -13.49 6.48
C PHE A 209 -3.84 -13.83 7.47
N ALA A 210 -2.86 -14.63 7.07
CA ALA A 210 -1.74 -14.98 7.95
C ALA A 210 -0.94 -13.74 8.41
N TYR A 211 -0.80 -12.74 7.54
CA TYR A 211 -0.14 -11.48 7.88
C TYR A 211 -0.93 -10.67 8.90
N TYR A 212 -2.22 -10.40 8.66
CA TYR A 212 -3.03 -9.54 9.53
C TYR A 212 -3.55 -10.24 10.77
N ALA A 213 -3.96 -11.51 10.67
CA ALA A 213 -4.42 -12.28 11.82
C ALA A 213 -3.31 -12.44 12.88
N SER A 214 -2.04 -12.26 12.53
CA SER A 214 -0.94 -12.30 13.49
C SER A 214 -0.94 -11.15 14.51
N TYR A 215 -1.70 -10.08 14.25
CA TYR A 215 -1.92 -9.01 15.23
C TYR A 215 -2.88 -9.43 16.35
N ASP A 216 -3.73 -10.43 16.11
CA ASP A 216 -4.72 -10.90 17.09
C ASP A 216 -4.46 -12.33 17.57
N LEU A 217 -3.79 -13.15 16.75
CA LEU A 217 -3.53 -14.56 16.99
C LEU A 217 -2.02 -14.84 17.09
N ARG A 218 -1.63 -15.63 18.09
CA ARG A 218 -0.25 -16.09 18.24
C ARG A 218 0.04 -17.21 17.23
N PHE A 219 0.90 -16.93 16.25
CA PHE A 219 1.46 -17.93 15.34
C PHE A 219 2.85 -18.39 15.79
N PRO A 220 3.30 -19.60 15.39
CA PRO A 220 4.64 -20.09 15.70
C PRO A 220 5.74 -19.45 14.83
N PHE A 221 5.44 -18.36 14.13
CA PHE A 221 6.35 -17.62 13.26
C PHE A 221 6.03 -16.12 13.31
N SER A 222 7.03 -15.27 13.06
CA SER A 222 6.79 -13.83 12.88
C SER A 222 6.12 -13.56 11.54
N ARG A 223 5.15 -12.62 11.50
CA ARG A 223 4.53 -12.12 10.27
C ARG A 223 5.54 -11.55 9.27
N ASP A 224 6.67 -11.05 9.78
CA ASP A 224 7.71 -10.41 8.97
C ASP A 224 8.45 -11.41 8.05
N ILE A 225 8.28 -12.72 8.29
CA ILE A 225 8.80 -13.77 7.39
C ILE A 225 7.94 -13.92 6.12
N LEU A 226 6.67 -13.49 6.14
CA LEU A 226 5.74 -13.75 5.03
C LEU A 226 6.16 -13.03 3.73
N PRO A 227 6.61 -11.76 3.75
CA PRO A 227 7.20 -11.13 2.57
C PRO A 227 8.40 -11.90 2.00
N LEU A 228 9.29 -12.42 2.87
CA LEU A 228 10.43 -13.25 2.43
C LEU A 228 9.94 -14.54 1.75
N VAL A 229 8.97 -15.25 2.34
CA VAL A 229 8.40 -16.47 1.75
C VAL A 229 7.76 -16.18 0.40
N ALA A 230 6.95 -15.12 0.30
CA ALA A 230 6.35 -14.69 -0.96
C ALA A 230 7.43 -14.38 -2.02
N PHE A 231 8.48 -13.66 -1.63
CA PHE A 231 9.58 -13.33 -2.54
C PHE A 231 10.32 -14.56 -3.05
N LEU A 232 10.60 -15.54 -2.17
CA LEU A 232 11.19 -16.82 -2.57
C LEU A 232 10.28 -17.58 -3.53
N LEU A 233 8.97 -17.61 -3.29
CA LEU A 233 8.00 -18.22 -4.21
C LEU A 233 8.05 -17.53 -5.58
N LEU A 234 8.00 -16.19 -5.64
CA LEU A 234 8.11 -15.45 -6.89
C LEU A 234 9.43 -15.75 -7.61
N LEU A 235 10.56 -15.75 -6.89
CA LEU A 235 11.89 -16.03 -7.44
C LEU A 235 11.96 -17.44 -8.06
N THR A 236 11.41 -18.47 -7.40
CA THR A 236 11.37 -19.85 -7.94
C THR A 236 10.55 -19.97 -9.23
N THR A 237 9.49 -19.16 -9.38
CA THR A 237 8.74 -19.06 -10.64
C THR A 237 9.50 -18.33 -11.75
N ALA A 238 10.49 -17.51 -11.43
CA ALA A 238 11.34 -16.82 -12.41
C ALA A 238 12.62 -17.62 -12.78
N LEU A 239 13.25 -18.31 -11.82
CA LEU A 239 14.60 -18.91 -11.90
C LEU A 239 14.90 -19.72 -13.20
N PRO A 240 14.13 -20.77 -13.54
CA PRO A 240 14.27 -21.51 -14.80
C PRO A 240 14.32 -20.72 -16.11
N ARG A 241 13.89 -19.45 -16.14
CA ARG A 241 13.95 -18.60 -17.35
C ARG A 241 15.08 -17.58 -17.35
N LEU A 242 15.87 -17.48 -16.28
CA LEU A 242 17.07 -16.63 -16.23
C LEU A 242 18.11 -16.94 -17.33
N ARG A 243 18.08 -18.16 -17.89
CA ARG A 243 19.01 -18.61 -18.93
C ARG A 243 18.55 -18.33 -20.37
N ARG A 244 17.32 -17.86 -20.60
CA ARG A 244 16.79 -17.60 -21.96
C ARG A 244 16.66 -16.09 -22.24
N PRO A 245 16.94 -15.62 -23.46
CA PRO A 245 16.73 -14.23 -23.82
C PRO A 245 15.24 -13.89 -23.75
N ALA A 246 14.91 -12.77 -23.09
CA ALA A 246 13.56 -12.24 -23.06
C ALA A 246 13.16 -11.78 -24.46
N THR A 247 11.93 -12.10 -24.89
CA THR A 247 11.33 -11.56 -26.12
C THR A 247 10.98 -10.09 -25.87
N GLN A 248 11.67 -9.18 -26.57
CA GLN A 248 11.38 -7.75 -26.49
C GLN A 248 10.22 -7.39 -27.42
N GLU A 249 9.28 -6.60 -26.93
CA GLU A 249 8.21 -6.02 -27.74
C GLU A 249 8.47 -4.53 -27.93
N THR A 250 8.85 -4.14 -29.15
CA THR A 250 9.22 -2.74 -29.48
C THR A 250 8.05 -1.94 -30.07
N ALA A 251 6.91 -2.57 -30.37
CA ALA A 251 5.82 -1.91 -31.09
C ALA A 251 4.92 -1.04 -30.19
N VAL A 252 4.80 -1.34 -28.89
CA VAL A 252 3.78 -0.72 -28.00
C VAL A 252 4.39 0.19 -26.92
N TRP A 253 5.72 0.27 -26.83
CA TRP A 253 6.38 1.02 -25.75
C TRP A 253 6.04 2.51 -25.74
N ARG A 254 5.90 3.13 -26.93
CA ARG A 254 5.56 4.56 -27.03
C ARG A 254 4.20 4.84 -26.43
N LEU A 255 3.23 3.96 -26.66
CA LEU A 255 1.88 4.08 -26.11
C LEU A 255 1.90 3.97 -24.58
N TRP A 256 2.58 2.95 -24.05
CA TRP A 256 2.70 2.75 -22.60
C TRP A 256 3.50 3.87 -21.92
N ALA A 257 4.61 4.31 -22.52
CA ALA A 257 5.41 5.43 -22.01
C ALA A 257 4.59 6.73 -22.01
N SER A 258 3.84 7.02 -23.08
CA SER A 258 2.95 8.18 -23.15
C SER A 258 1.82 8.11 -22.10
N ALA A 259 1.16 6.96 -21.96
CA ALA A 259 0.13 6.76 -20.94
C ALA A 259 0.71 6.95 -19.52
N PHE A 260 1.96 6.55 -19.31
CA PHE A 260 2.62 6.69 -18.03
C PHE A 260 3.04 8.13 -17.71
N VAL A 261 3.49 8.89 -18.72
CA VAL A 261 3.75 10.33 -18.56
C VAL A 261 2.47 11.06 -18.14
N VAL A 262 1.30 10.62 -18.62
CA VAL A 262 0.01 11.16 -18.15
C VAL A 262 -0.23 10.86 -16.67
N LEU A 263 0.16 9.69 -16.15
CA LEU A 263 0.04 9.38 -14.71
C LEU A 263 0.89 10.32 -13.83
N LEU A 264 2.02 10.83 -14.34
CA LEU A 264 2.83 11.82 -13.62
C LEU A 264 2.14 13.19 -13.45
N ILE A 265 1.01 13.42 -14.11
CA ILE A 265 0.15 14.59 -13.86
C ILE A 265 -0.53 14.49 -12.50
N PHE A 266 -0.84 13.28 -12.01
CA PHE A 266 -1.56 13.10 -10.75
C PHE A 266 -0.81 13.68 -9.54
N PRO A 267 0.49 13.39 -9.31
CA PRO A 267 1.22 14.04 -8.21
C PRO A 267 1.32 15.56 -8.40
N LEU A 268 1.34 16.09 -9.62
CA LEU A 268 1.31 17.54 -9.87
C LEU A 268 -0.04 18.17 -9.45
N VAL A 269 -1.15 17.52 -9.78
CA VAL A 269 -2.49 17.94 -9.33
C VAL A 269 -2.58 17.90 -7.81
N LEU A 270 -2.09 16.82 -7.20
CA LEU A 270 -2.02 16.73 -5.73
C LEU A 270 -1.16 17.84 -5.15
N TRP A 271 0.00 18.14 -5.75
CA TRP A 271 0.90 19.20 -5.28
C TRP A 271 0.21 20.56 -5.25
N GLN A 272 -0.60 20.90 -6.26
CA GLN A 272 -1.36 22.14 -6.28
C GLN A 272 -2.43 22.21 -5.18
N SER A 273 -3.05 21.07 -4.87
CA SER A 273 -4.07 20.96 -3.81
C SER A 273 -3.49 20.75 -2.40
N TYR A 274 -2.18 20.55 -2.28
CA TYR A 274 -1.55 20.20 -1.02
C TYR A 274 -1.22 21.48 -0.24
N GLN A 275 -1.97 21.70 0.82
CA GLN A 275 -1.76 22.82 1.74
C GLN A 275 -1.31 22.25 3.10
N THR A 276 -0.30 22.86 3.69
CA THR A 276 0.07 22.59 5.08
C THR A 276 -0.94 23.29 5.98
N PRO A 277 -1.54 22.59 6.96
CA PRO A 277 -2.48 23.21 7.87
C PRO A 277 -1.89 24.41 8.61
N THR A 278 -2.69 25.47 8.76
CA THR A 278 -2.23 26.65 9.49
C THR A 278 -2.43 26.46 10.98
N ALA A 279 -1.36 26.61 11.76
CA ALA A 279 -1.44 26.58 13.21
C ALA A 279 -1.79 27.98 13.77
N THR A 280 -2.71 28.06 14.73
CA THR A 280 -3.11 29.31 15.38
C THR A 280 -3.43 29.05 16.85
N ALA A 281 -2.78 29.78 17.75
CA ALA A 281 -3.03 29.71 19.19
C ALA A 281 -4.47 30.14 19.56
N VAL A 282 -5.02 29.58 20.64
CA VAL A 282 -6.37 29.91 21.12
C VAL A 282 -6.44 31.31 21.75
N ASN A 283 -5.36 31.84 22.33
CA ASN A 283 -5.26 33.21 22.88
C ASN A 283 -6.42 33.57 23.83
N GLY A 284 -6.47 32.90 24.99
CA GLY A 284 -7.40 33.25 26.08
C GLY A 284 -8.84 32.74 25.95
N ARG A 285 -9.24 32.12 24.82
CA ARG A 285 -10.54 31.42 24.73
C ARG A 285 -10.50 30.03 25.35
N ALA A 286 -11.67 29.51 25.72
CA ALA A 286 -11.81 28.14 26.19
C ALA A 286 -11.30 27.12 25.15
N LEU A 287 -10.49 26.17 25.61
CA LEU A 287 -9.93 25.09 24.81
C LEU A 287 -10.88 23.89 24.79
N ARG A 288 -11.12 23.33 23.60
CA ARG A 288 -11.91 22.10 23.43
C ARG A 288 -11.01 20.94 23.07
N VAL A 289 -10.98 19.92 23.92
CA VAL A 289 -10.17 18.71 23.74
C VAL A 289 -11.09 17.50 23.58
N MET A 290 -10.77 16.62 22.63
CA MET A 290 -11.48 15.37 22.39
C MET A 290 -10.52 14.18 22.46
N THR A 291 -11.04 13.02 22.85
CA THR A 291 -10.39 11.74 22.60
C THR A 291 -11.31 10.90 21.72
N TYR A 292 -10.76 10.21 20.72
CA TYR A 292 -11.54 9.40 19.80
C TYR A 292 -10.77 8.18 19.31
N ASN A 293 -11.28 6.99 19.64
CA ASN A 293 -10.85 5.75 19.02
C ASN A 293 -11.55 5.63 17.66
N LEU A 294 -10.77 5.54 16.57
CA LEU A 294 -11.28 5.53 15.21
C LEU A 294 -11.62 4.13 14.68
N HIS A 295 -11.38 3.07 15.45
CA HIS A 295 -11.70 1.69 15.08
C HIS A 295 -11.21 1.30 13.67
N ASN A 296 -9.97 1.69 13.34
CA ASN A 296 -9.35 1.49 12.02
C ASN A 296 -10.10 2.11 10.82
N GLY A 297 -11.04 3.02 11.10
CA GLY A 297 -11.87 3.72 10.12
C GLY A 297 -13.28 3.15 9.99
N PHE A 298 -13.58 2.03 10.67
CA PHE A 298 -14.84 1.33 10.52
C PHE A 298 -15.89 1.80 11.53
N ASP A 299 -17.10 2.01 11.04
CA ASP A 299 -18.27 2.25 11.88
C ASP A 299 -18.77 0.95 12.56
N PRO A 300 -19.79 1.01 13.43
CA PRO A 300 -20.36 -0.18 14.08
C PRO A 300 -20.97 -1.20 13.12
N GLU A 301 -21.36 -0.78 11.92
CA GLU A 301 -21.90 -1.62 10.85
C GLU A 301 -20.79 -2.32 10.04
N GLY A 302 -19.54 -1.85 10.17
CA GLY A 302 -18.35 -2.40 9.51
C GLY A 302 -18.02 -1.71 8.19
N ASP A 303 -18.63 -0.56 7.90
CA ASP A 303 -18.35 0.25 6.73
C ASP A 303 -17.18 1.22 7.01
N LEU A 304 -16.26 1.34 6.04
CA LEU A 304 -15.17 2.31 6.12
C LEU A 304 -15.70 3.70 5.75
N ASP A 305 -15.91 4.57 6.73
CA ASP A 305 -16.45 5.92 6.50
C ASP A 305 -15.63 7.01 7.22
N LEU A 306 -14.54 7.44 6.58
CA LEU A 306 -13.68 8.49 7.11
C LEU A 306 -14.37 9.87 7.17
N GLU A 307 -15.36 10.12 6.30
CA GLU A 307 -16.05 11.41 6.25
C GLU A 307 -16.98 11.58 7.47
N THR A 308 -17.63 10.52 7.92
CA THR A 308 -18.42 10.55 9.16
C THR A 308 -17.53 10.74 10.40
N LEU A 309 -16.35 10.12 10.43
CA LEU A 309 -15.35 10.37 11.48
C LEU A 309 -14.89 11.84 11.48
N ALA A 310 -14.56 12.39 10.32
CA ALA A 310 -14.18 13.80 10.17
C ALA A 310 -15.30 14.75 10.60
N ARG A 311 -16.54 14.53 10.13
CA ARG A 311 -17.70 15.35 10.51
C ARG A 311 -17.95 15.33 12.02
N THR A 312 -17.74 14.20 12.68
CA THR A 312 -17.86 14.10 14.15
C THR A 312 -16.86 15.02 14.85
N ILE A 313 -15.59 15.02 14.41
CA ILE A 313 -14.54 15.90 14.96
C ILE A 313 -14.84 17.38 14.63
N GLU A 314 -15.28 17.66 13.40
CA GLU A 314 -15.63 19.00 12.92
C GLU A 314 -16.79 19.62 13.71
N LEU A 315 -17.89 18.88 13.89
CA LEU A 315 -19.07 19.30 14.66
C LEU A 315 -18.73 19.53 16.14
N ALA A 316 -17.78 18.77 16.68
CA ALA A 316 -17.30 18.95 18.04
C ALA A 316 -16.43 20.23 18.20
N GLN A 317 -16.08 20.93 17.11
CA GLN A 317 -15.35 22.20 17.11
C GLN A 317 -14.10 22.15 18.00
N VAL A 318 -13.33 21.06 17.91
CA VAL A 318 -12.21 20.77 18.81
C VAL A 318 -10.95 21.51 18.39
N ASP A 319 -10.11 21.85 19.37
CA ASP A 319 -8.80 22.45 19.14
C ASP A 319 -7.71 21.39 19.07
N VAL A 320 -7.88 20.35 19.89
CA VAL A 320 -7.00 19.18 19.99
C VAL A 320 -7.83 17.92 20.06
N VAL A 321 -7.47 16.89 19.29
CA VAL A 321 -8.05 15.55 19.43
C VAL A 321 -6.96 14.49 19.49
N GLY A 322 -6.96 13.71 20.58
CA GLY A 322 -6.17 12.50 20.70
C GLY A 322 -6.88 11.32 20.05
N LEU A 323 -6.19 10.61 19.16
CA LEU A 323 -6.73 9.53 18.34
C LEU A 323 -6.09 8.19 18.68
N GLN A 324 -6.89 7.13 18.71
CA GLN A 324 -6.44 5.74 18.86
C GLN A 324 -6.88 4.91 17.65
N GLU A 325 -6.21 3.77 17.45
CA GLU A 325 -6.44 2.84 16.32
C GLU A 325 -6.32 3.51 14.95
N VAL A 326 -5.31 4.37 14.82
CA VAL A 326 -5.03 5.09 13.60
C VAL A 326 -4.18 4.20 12.70
N SER A 327 -4.77 3.72 11.60
CA SER A 327 -4.08 3.00 10.54
C SER A 327 -3.55 3.96 9.47
N ARG A 328 -2.31 3.73 9.04
CA ARG A 328 -1.61 4.49 8.00
C ARG A 328 -1.09 3.57 6.89
N GLY A 329 -1.99 2.80 6.29
CA GLY A 329 -1.64 1.89 5.20
C GLY A 329 -1.83 0.40 5.48
N TRP A 330 -2.58 0.00 6.50
CA TRP A 330 -2.98 -1.40 6.60
C TRP A 330 -3.93 -1.79 5.45
N LEU A 331 -3.72 -2.96 4.84
CA LEU A 331 -4.56 -3.44 3.76
C LEU A 331 -6.00 -3.72 4.18
N ILE A 332 -6.26 -3.98 5.47
CA ILE A 332 -7.61 -4.27 5.97
C ILE A 332 -8.59 -3.13 5.73
N ASN A 333 -8.12 -1.87 5.71
CA ASN A 333 -8.93 -0.70 5.41
C ASN A 333 -8.57 -0.09 4.04
N GLY A 334 -8.11 -0.93 3.11
CA GLY A 334 -7.78 -0.51 1.75
C GLY A 334 -6.47 0.28 1.64
N SER A 335 -5.58 0.21 2.63
CA SER A 335 -4.31 0.95 2.67
C SER A 335 -4.44 2.47 2.77
N VAL A 336 -5.56 2.95 3.31
CA VAL A 336 -5.74 4.39 3.54
C VAL A 336 -4.78 4.91 4.60
N ASP A 337 -4.17 6.07 4.35
CA ASP A 337 -3.52 6.89 5.37
C ASP A 337 -4.58 7.75 6.07
N MET A 338 -5.25 7.16 7.07
CA MET A 338 -6.35 7.83 7.79
C MET A 338 -5.90 9.17 8.37
N LEU A 339 -4.67 9.23 8.90
CA LEU A 339 -4.19 10.41 9.59
C LEU A 339 -3.96 11.57 8.63
N THR A 340 -3.25 11.32 7.53
CA THR A 340 -3.03 12.34 6.50
C THR A 340 -4.35 12.77 5.87
N TRP A 341 -5.29 11.84 5.66
CA TRP A 341 -6.60 12.16 5.11
C TRP A 341 -7.40 13.07 6.06
N LEU A 342 -7.50 12.71 7.34
CA LEU A 342 -8.21 13.49 8.37
C LEU A 342 -7.57 14.87 8.57
N ALA A 343 -6.24 14.93 8.66
CA ALA A 343 -5.49 16.19 8.81
C ALA A 343 -5.81 17.19 7.69
N ARG A 344 -5.86 16.70 6.44
CA ARG A 344 -6.23 17.54 5.29
C ARG A 344 -7.71 17.91 5.29
N ARG A 345 -8.61 16.97 5.61
CA ARG A 345 -10.06 17.22 5.62
C ARG A 345 -10.50 18.20 6.72
N LEU A 346 -9.79 18.22 7.85
CA LEU A 346 -10.09 19.05 9.03
C LEU A 346 -9.25 20.32 9.14
N ASP A 347 -8.26 20.49 8.24
CA ASP A 347 -7.24 21.53 8.29
C ASP A 347 -6.53 21.58 9.66
N MET A 348 -6.01 20.42 10.08
CA MET A 348 -5.34 20.24 11.38
C MET A 348 -3.94 19.64 11.20
N ASN A 349 -2.96 20.16 11.94
CA ASN A 349 -1.64 19.57 12.06
C ASN A 349 -1.71 18.26 12.83
N TYR A 350 -0.75 17.35 12.60
CA TYR A 350 -0.76 16.05 13.26
C TYR A 350 0.60 15.62 13.81
N VAL A 351 0.55 14.76 14.83
CA VAL A 351 1.67 13.94 15.29
C VAL A 351 1.22 12.48 15.30
N PHE A 352 2.09 11.58 14.84
CA PHE A 352 1.83 10.14 14.82
C PHE A 352 2.81 9.39 15.73
N ALA A 353 2.30 8.43 16.49
CA ALA A 353 3.06 7.56 17.37
C ALA A 353 2.74 6.09 17.03
N PRO A 354 3.58 5.41 16.22
CA PRO A 354 3.40 4.00 15.94
C PRO A 354 3.56 3.18 17.21
N THR A 355 2.65 2.22 17.44
CA THR A 355 2.71 1.31 18.59
C THR A 355 2.83 -0.14 18.16
N ALA A 356 2.08 -0.58 17.14
CA ALA A 356 2.08 -1.96 16.65
C ALA A 356 2.63 -2.04 15.22
N GLY A 357 3.95 -1.97 15.10
CA GLY A 357 4.64 -1.78 13.81
C GLY A 357 4.51 -0.33 13.32
N PRO A 358 5.01 -0.03 12.10
CA PRO A 358 5.18 1.36 11.69
C PRO A 358 3.89 2.05 11.22
N LEU A 359 2.80 1.31 10.99
CA LEU A 359 1.60 1.81 10.31
C LEU A 359 0.38 1.92 11.22
N TRP A 360 0.49 1.57 12.50
CA TRP A 360 -0.66 1.59 13.40
C TRP A 360 -0.28 2.11 14.78
N GLY A 361 -1.11 2.98 15.34
CA GLY A 361 -0.93 3.45 16.70
C GLY A 361 -1.81 4.64 17.07
N ASN A 362 -1.25 5.50 17.90
CA ASN A 362 -1.92 6.70 18.39
C ASN A 362 -1.54 7.89 17.51
N ALA A 363 -2.40 8.90 17.49
CA ALA A 363 -2.09 10.17 16.86
C ALA A 363 -2.71 11.32 17.65
N LEU A 364 -2.33 12.54 17.29
CA LEU A 364 -2.97 13.75 17.75
C LEU A 364 -3.18 14.68 16.55
N LEU A 365 -4.38 15.24 16.42
CA LEU A 365 -4.68 16.33 15.50
C LEU A 365 -4.89 17.62 16.28
N THR A 366 -4.36 18.74 15.78
CA THR A 366 -4.47 20.04 16.45
C THR A 366 -4.46 21.22 15.49
N ARG A 367 -5.20 22.27 15.85
CA ARG A 367 -5.10 23.60 15.21
C ARG A 367 -4.02 24.48 15.83
N LEU A 368 -3.44 24.05 16.95
CA LEU A 368 -2.45 24.80 17.70
C LEU A 368 -1.02 24.52 17.21
N PRO A 369 -0.07 25.45 17.40
CA PRO A 369 1.34 25.17 17.12
C PRO A 369 1.85 24.02 17.99
N ILE A 370 2.47 23.03 17.36
CA ILE A 370 3.13 21.92 18.05
C ILE A 370 4.55 22.37 18.40
N LEU A 371 4.91 22.27 19.68
CA LEU A 371 6.22 22.68 20.19
C LEU A 371 7.15 21.48 20.35
N ASP A 372 6.62 20.37 20.85
CA ASP A 372 7.39 19.14 21.11
C ASP A 372 6.48 17.91 21.09
N SER A 373 7.07 16.74 20.84
CA SER A 373 6.35 15.47 20.95
C SER A 373 7.27 14.33 21.34
N GLU A 374 6.78 13.46 22.21
CA GLU A 374 7.47 12.27 22.70
C GLU A 374 6.55 11.05 22.54
N THR A 375 7.13 9.90 22.17
CA THR A 375 6.43 8.61 22.17
C THR A 375 7.11 7.69 23.15
N VAL A 376 6.33 7.14 24.08
CA VAL A 376 6.82 6.24 25.13
C VAL A 376 6.13 4.88 24.95
N PRO A 377 6.86 3.78 24.70
CA PRO A 377 6.25 2.45 24.66
C PRO A 377 5.74 2.06 26.05
N LEU A 378 4.64 1.31 26.10
CA LEU A 378 4.03 0.81 27.33
C LEU A 378 4.27 -0.70 27.47
N PRO A 379 4.58 -1.20 28.68
CA PRO A 379 4.84 -2.61 28.90
C PRO A 379 3.57 -3.49 28.78
N PRO A 380 3.72 -4.80 28.58
CA PRO A 380 4.94 -5.49 28.21
C PRO A 380 5.22 -5.40 26.70
N ASP A 381 6.49 -5.54 26.33
CA ASP A 381 6.95 -5.37 24.94
C ASP A 381 6.55 -6.55 24.01
N ASP A 382 6.06 -7.66 24.57
CA ASP A 382 5.74 -8.89 23.84
C ASP A 382 4.24 -9.06 23.50
N LEU A 383 3.46 -7.98 23.62
CA LEU A 383 2.08 -7.96 23.16
C LEU A 383 2.00 -8.07 21.63
N LEU A 384 1.01 -8.82 21.13
CA LEU A 384 0.75 -8.89 19.68
C LEU A 384 0.45 -7.52 19.08
N LEU A 385 -0.30 -6.71 19.82
CA LEU A 385 -0.52 -5.29 19.58
C LEU A 385 0.11 -4.50 20.72
N ALA A 386 1.37 -4.11 20.54
CA ALA A 386 2.08 -3.27 21.49
C ALA A 386 1.38 -1.94 21.73
N ARG A 387 1.59 -1.37 22.93
CA ARG A 387 0.94 -0.15 23.42
C ARG A 387 1.96 0.97 23.60
N GLY A 388 1.47 2.20 23.68
CA GLY A 388 2.31 3.37 23.87
C GLY A 388 1.51 4.60 24.27
N VAL A 389 2.21 5.62 24.73
CA VAL A 389 1.69 6.96 25.00
C VAL A 389 2.35 7.94 24.03
N LEU A 390 1.53 8.78 23.42
CA LEU A 390 1.98 9.96 22.68
C LEU A 390 1.78 11.18 23.56
N ALA A 391 2.86 11.87 23.93
CA ALA A 391 2.83 13.17 24.57
C ALA A 391 3.09 14.25 23.51
N VAL A 392 2.19 15.23 23.39
CA VAL A 392 2.40 16.39 22.49
C VAL A 392 2.22 17.66 23.28
N THR A 393 3.22 18.53 23.24
CA THR A 393 3.17 19.87 23.83
C THR A 393 2.76 20.88 22.76
N VAL A 394 1.67 21.59 23.01
CA VAL A 394 1.12 22.60 22.10
C VAL A 394 1.15 23.99 22.74
N ASP A 395 1.31 25.01 21.91
CA ASP A 395 1.20 26.42 22.30
C ASP A 395 -0.26 26.85 22.34
N THR A 396 -0.73 27.31 23.50
CA THR A 396 -2.10 27.82 23.65
C THR A 396 -2.19 29.35 23.51
N GLY A 397 -1.04 30.02 23.38
CA GLY A 397 -0.93 31.48 23.39
C GLY A 397 -0.59 32.02 24.78
N GLU A 398 -0.33 33.32 24.86
CA GLU A 398 -0.03 34.01 26.13
C GLU A 398 1.07 33.33 26.97
N GLU A 399 2.13 32.85 26.29
CA GLU A 399 3.25 32.11 26.92
C GLU A 399 2.84 30.83 27.67
N THR A 400 1.64 30.30 27.41
CA THR A 400 1.09 29.11 28.06
C THR A 400 1.11 27.91 27.13
N THR A 401 1.57 26.77 27.64
CA THR A 401 1.62 25.49 26.91
C THR A 401 0.71 24.45 27.55
N LEU A 402 0.27 23.49 26.74
CA LEU A 402 -0.48 22.32 27.20
C LEU A 402 0.18 21.06 26.67
N THR A 403 0.46 20.09 27.54
CA THR A 403 0.86 18.74 27.14
C THR A 403 -0.35 17.82 27.14
N VAL A 404 -0.65 17.23 25.98
CA VAL A 404 -1.74 16.26 25.80
C VAL A 404 -1.17 14.86 25.65
N LEU A 405 -1.61 13.95 26.52
CA LEU A 405 -1.22 12.54 26.48
C LEU A 405 -2.33 11.73 25.79
N THR A 406 -1.98 11.03 24.72
CA THR A 406 -2.89 10.11 24.00
C THR A 406 -2.38 8.68 24.14
N THR A 407 -3.22 7.79 24.66
CA THR A 407 -2.86 6.37 24.82
C THR A 407 -4.03 5.44 24.54
N HIS A 408 -3.71 4.16 24.35
CA HIS A 408 -4.66 3.06 24.21
C HIS A 408 -4.13 1.87 25.01
N TYR A 409 -4.73 1.59 26.18
CA TYR A 409 -4.30 0.49 27.03
C TYR A 409 -4.67 -0.89 26.49
N HIS A 410 -4.18 -1.94 27.16
CA HIS A 410 -4.52 -3.33 26.83
C HIS A 410 -6.02 -3.61 27.02
N HIS A 411 -6.63 -4.26 26.03
CA HIS A 411 -8.09 -4.35 25.91
C HIS A 411 -8.70 -5.60 26.55
N LEU A 412 -7.93 -6.69 26.72
CA LEU A 412 -8.46 -7.96 27.23
C LEU A 412 -8.83 -7.85 28.71
N LEU A 413 -10.05 -8.28 29.06
CA LEU A 413 -10.53 -8.24 30.44
C LEU A 413 -9.76 -9.20 31.35
N ALA A 414 -9.38 -10.37 30.82
CA ALA A 414 -8.63 -11.40 31.56
C ALA A 414 -7.22 -10.95 31.97
N ASP A 415 -6.67 -9.92 31.30
CA ASP A 415 -5.30 -9.45 31.49
C ASP A 415 -5.26 -8.08 32.19
N SER A 416 -6.12 -7.86 33.20
CA SER A 416 -6.25 -6.57 33.87
C SER A 416 -4.94 -6.07 34.49
N ASP A 417 -4.07 -6.98 34.94
CA ASP A 417 -2.79 -6.65 35.55
C ASP A 417 -1.85 -5.92 34.58
N ILE A 418 -1.95 -6.23 33.28
CA ILE A 418 -1.20 -5.51 32.24
C ILE A 418 -1.62 -4.05 32.21
N ARG A 419 -2.93 -3.75 32.28
CA ARG A 419 -3.41 -2.36 32.32
C ARG A 419 -2.89 -1.60 33.54
N VAL A 420 -2.80 -2.26 34.69
CA VAL A 420 -2.26 -1.65 35.92
C VAL A 420 -0.77 -1.31 35.76
N GLN A 421 0.00 -2.12 35.04
CA GLN A 421 1.39 -1.80 34.73
C GLN A 421 1.54 -0.65 33.73
N GLN A 422 0.54 -0.43 32.89
CA GLN A 422 0.53 0.62 31.86
C GLN A 422 0.07 1.99 32.38
N SER A 423 -0.66 2.03 33.50
CA SER A 423 -1.15 3.25 34.16
C SER A 423 -0.15 3.79 35.17
#